data_AF-A0A0U1P772-F1
#
_entry.id   AF-A0A0U1P772-F1
#
_cell.length_a   1.000
_cell.length_b   1.000
_cell.length_c   1.000
_cell.angle_alpha   90.00
_cell.angle_beta   90.00
_cell.angle_gamma   90.00
#
_symmetry.space_group_name_H-M   'P 1'
#
loop_
_entity.id
_entity.type
_entity.pdbx_description
1 polymer ?
#
loop_
_entity_poly.entity_id
_entity_poly.type
_entity_poly.pdbx_seq_one_letter_code
_entity_poly.pdbx_strand_id
1 'polypeptide(L)'
;MDELSILEQQIEQLKAQLHQLETKRNQLLSLKPILTPEEKINIFSDYFKGNTQCYAIRWQNKEGRSGYAIACNNEWQQGVCLKPKIKCLECTNQSFKPLDHQAIYDHLIG
;
A
#
# COMPACT_ATOMS: atom_id res chain seq x y z
N MET A 1 -46.95 14.30 35.47
CA MET A 1 -45.60 14.20 36.07
C MET A 1 -44.82 13.02 35.49
N ASP A 2 -45.46 12.14 34.69
CA ASP A 2 -44.85 10.90 34.19
C ASP A 2 -44.01 11.04 32.90
N GLU A 3 -44.39 11.91 31.96
CA GLU A 3 -43.68 12.01 30.66
C GLU A 3 -42.27 12.58 30.76
N LEU A 4 -42.06 13.58 31.64
CA LEU A 4 -40.74 14.18 31.86
C LEU A 4 -39.76 13.14 32.41
N SER A 5 -40.19 12.34 33.38
CA SER A 5 -39.37 11.29 33.99
C SER A 5 -39.01 10.18 33.01
N ILE A 6 -39.93 9.81 32.12
CA ILE A 6 -39.67 8.83 31.05
C ILE A 6 -38.59 9.36 30.09
N LEU A 7 -38.69 10.62 29.68
CA LEU A 7 -37.70 11.24 28.79
C LEU A 7 -36.32 11.33 29.48
N GLU A 8 -36.27 11.70 30.75
CA GLU A 8 -35.03 11.72 31.54
C GLU A 8 -34.39 10.33 31.61
N GLN A 9 -35.19 9.29 31.88
CA GLN A 9 -34.70 7.91 31.91
C GLN A 9 -34.17 7.46 30.54
N GLN A 10 -34.85 7.83 29.46
CA GLN A 10 -34.43 7.50 28.10
C GLN A 10 -33.14 8.23 27.70
N ILE A 11 -32.99 9.49 28.11
CA ILE A 11 -31.74 10.25 27.90
C ILE A 11 -30.58 9.56 28.62
N GLU A 12 -30.76 9.13 29.86
CA GLU A 12 -29.70 8.44 30.62
C GLU A 12 -29.35 7.07 29.99
N GLN A 13 -30.35 6.32 29.50
CA GLN A 13 -30.10 5.08 28.76
C GLN A 13 -29.29 5.32 27.49
N LEU A 14 -29.64 6.32 26.69
CA LEU A 14 -28.94 6.64 25.45
C LEU A 14 -27.51 7.13 25.70
N LYS A 15 -27.28 7.92 26.75
CA LYS A 15 -25.93 8.33 27.17
C LYS A 15 -25.07 7.13 27.57
N ALA A 16 -25.63 6.21 28.37
CA ALA A 16 -24.94 4.99 28.76
C ALA A 16 -24.59 4.12 27.54
N GLN A 17 -25.52 3.99 26.60
CA GLN A 17 -25.29 3.24 25.36
C GLN A 17 -24.22 3.91 24.48
N LEU A 18 -24.25 5.24 24.33
CA LEU A 18 -23.23 5.98 23.59
C LEU A 18 -21.85 5.74 24.20
N HIS A 19 -21.73 5.86 25.53
CA HIS A 19 -20.48 5.63 26.23
C HIS A 19 -19.93 4.23 25.98
N GLN A 20 -20.78 3.20 26.07
CA GLN A 20 -20.38 1.82 25.76
C GLN A 20 -19.88 1.65 24.33
N LEU A 21 -20.57 2.24 23.35
CA LEU A 21 -20.18 2.16 21.95
C LEU A 21 -18.86 2.90 21.68
N GLU A 22 -18.65 4.05 22.31
CA GLU A 22 -17.39 4.80 22.23
C GLU A 22 -16.22 4.02 22.84
N THR A 23 -16.41 3.40 24.00
CA THR A 23 -15.40 2.51 24.61
C THR A 23 -15.05 1.37 23.68
N LYS A 24 -16.06 0.68 23.13
CA LYS A 24 -15.85 -0.44 22.19
C LYS A 24 -15.13 0.01 20.92
N ARG A 25 -15.51 1.17 20.35
CA ARG A 25 -14.82 1.76 19.19
C ARG A 25 -13.35 2.00 19.50
N ASN A 26 -13.04 2.63 20.63
CA ASN A 26 -11.67 2.94 21.01
C ASN A 26 -10.84 1.68 21.24
N GLN A 27 -11.44 0.64 21.83
CA GLN A 27 -10.83 -0.67 21.95
C GLN A 27 -10.50 -1.27 20.57
N LEU A 28 -11.43 -1.25 19.62
CA LEU A 28 -11.20 -1.77 18.27
C LEU A 28 -10.14 -0.97 17.50
N LEU A 29 -10.12 0.36 17.64
CA LEU A 29 -9.09 1.20 17.02
C LEU A 29 -7.70 1.02 17.64
N SER A 30 -7.64 0.65 18.93
CA SER A 30 -6.36 0.32 19.60
C SER A 30 -5.80 -1.04 19.20
N LEU A 31 -6.64 -1.95 18.69
CA LEU A 31 -6.20 -3.22 18.12
C LEU A 31 -5.51 -2.95 16.78
N LYS A 32 -4.20 -2.69 16.84
CA LYS A 32 -3.36 -2.77 15.64
C LYS A 32 -3.07 -4.24 15.37
N PRO A 33 -3.60 -4.84 14.29
CA PRO A 33 -3.21 -6.19 13.94
C PRO A 33 -1.70 -6.21 13.69
N ILE A 34 -0.99 -7.09 14.39
CA ILE A 34 0.41 -7.36 14.09
C ILE A 34 0.41 -8.25 12.87
N LEU A 35 0.67 -7.65 11.71
CA LEU A 35 0.74 -8.37 10.44
C LEU A 35 2.15 -8.89 10.21
N THR A 36 2.23 -10.15 9.82
CA THR A 36 3.43 -10.76 9.25
C THR A 36 3.79 -10.09 7.91
N PRO A 37 5.05 -10.18 7.45
CA PRO A 37 5.43 -9.67 6.13
C PRO A 37 4.56 -10.21 4.99
N GLU A 38 4.22 -11.50 5.03
CA GLU A 38 3.37 -12.15 4.02
C GLU A 38 1.95 -11.59 4.01
N GLU A 39 1.34 -11.39 5.18
CA GLU A 39 0.00 -10.76 5.27
C GLU A 39 0.03 -9.32 4.73
N LYS A 40 1.10 -8.57 4.96
CA LYS A 40 1.24 -7.22 4.40
C LYS A 40 1.32 -7.24 2.87
N ILE A 41 2.06 -8.20 2.30
CA ILE A 41 2.18 -8.36 0.85
C ILE A 41 0.85 -8.76 0.24
N ASN A 42 0.15 -9.73 0.83
CA ASN A 42 -1.16 -10.20 0.36
C ASN A 42 -2.18 -9.06 0.37
N ILE A 43 -2.25 -8.29 1.47
CA ILE A 43 -3.10 -7.10 1.53
C ILE A 43 -2.70 -6.10 0.44
N PHE A 44 -1.41 -5.84 0.25
CA PHE A 44 -0.96 -4.91 -0.80
C PHE A 44 -1.37 -5.39 -2.20
N SER A 45 -1.14 -6.66 -2.55
CA SER A 45 -1.52 -7.20 -3.85
C SER A 45 -3.01 -7.23 -4.09
N ASP A 46 -3.81 -7.46 -3.03
CA ASP A 46 -5.26 -7.51 -3.13
C ASP A 46 -5.90 -6.13 -3.32
N TYR A 47 -5.36 -5.11 -2.65
CA TYR A 47 -5.85 -3.73 -2.76
C TYR A 47 -5.31 -3.00 -3.98
N PHE A 48 -4.04 -3.21 -4.35
CA PHE A 48 -3.37 -2.49 -5.44
C PHE A 48 -3.28 -3.36 -6.70
N LYS A 49 -4.37 -3.38 -7.47
CA LYS A 49 -4.47 -4.15 -8.72
C LYS A 49 -3.96 -3.34 -9.90
N GLY A 50 -2.63 -3.33 -10.07
CA GLY A 50 -1.93 -2.71 -11.19
C GLY A 50 -1.59 -3.70 -12.32
N ASN A 51 -0.66 -3.31 -13.18
CA ASN A 51 -0.09 -4.22 -14.19
C ASN A 51 0.76 -5.29 -13.49
N THR A 52 0.43 -6.57 -13.70
CA THR A 52 1.17 -7.71 -13.13
C THR A 52 2.39 -8.11 -13.95
N GLN A 53 2.46 -7.69 -15.21
CA GLN A 53 3.54 -8.03 -16.15
C GLN A 53 4.75 -7.10 -16.01
N CYS A 54 4.59 -5.94 -15.37
CA CYS A 54 5.69 -5.02 -15.12
C CYS A 54 5.41 -4.08 -13.96
N TYR A 55 6.47 -3.60 -13.31
CA TYR A 55 6.41 -2.57 -12.28
C TYR A 55 7.47 -1.49 -12.49
N ALA A 56 7.29 -0.33 -11.86
CA ALA A 56 8.21 0.78 -11.93
C ALA A 56 9.12 0.83 -10.70
N ILE A 57 10.40 1.12 -10.91
CA ILE A 57 11.40 1.37 -9.87
C ILE A 57 11.70 2.86 -9.84
N ARG A 58 11.74 3.42 -8.62
CA ARG A 58 12.19 4.79 -8.39
C ARG A 58 13.71 4.84 -8.50
N TRP A 59 14.23 5.79 -9.29
CA TRP A 59 15.65 6.09 -9.33
C TRP A 59 15.90 7.51 -8.84
N GLN A 60 17.10 7.75 -8.32
CA GLN A 60 17.58 9.06 -7.95
C GLN A 60 19.07 9.18 -8.29
N ASN A 61 19.48 10.26 -8.94
CA ASN A 61 20.87 10.51 -9.26
C ASN A 61 21.57 11.31 -8.14
N LYS A 62 22.89 11.46 -8.25
CA LYS A 62 23.72 12.23 -7.30
C LYS A 62 23.37 13.72 -7.24
N GLU A 63 22.76 14.26 -8.30
CA GLU A 63 22.34 15.67 -8.41
C GLU A 63 20.96 15.92 -7.78
N GLY A 64 20.32 14.89 -7.19
CA GLY A 64 19.01 14.98 -6.57
C GLY A 64 17.83 14.85 -7.54
N ARG A 65 18.07 14.64 -8.85
CA ARG A 65 17.01 14.33 -9.81
C ARG A 65 16.49 12.93 -9.52
N SER A 66 15.17 12.76 -9.61
CA SER A 66 14.53 11.46 -9.43
C SER A 66 13.42 11.24 -10.44
N GLY A 67 13.03 9.97 -10.60
CA GLY A 67 11.96 9.58 -11.49
C GLY A 67 11.64 8.09 -11.35
N TYR A 68 10.77 7.61 -12.24
CA TYR A 68 10.39 6.21 -12.31
C TYR A 68 10.78 5.62 -13.66
N ALA A 69 11.24 4.38 -13.65
CA ALA A 69 11.53 3.61 -14.86
C ALA A 69 10.98 2.18 -14.70
N ILE A 70 10.55 1.55 -15.79
CA ILE A 70 10.06 0.16 -15.76
C ILE A 70 11.24 -0.77 -15.47
N ALA A 71 11.04 -1.67 -14.50
CA ALA A 71 12.02 -2.69 -14.12
C ALA A 71 12.27 -3.65 -15.29
N CYS A 72 13.54 -3.83 -15.66
CA CYS A 72 13.95 -4.67 -16.78
C CYS A 72 15.15 -5.55 -16.39
N ASN A 73 15.11 -6.84 -16.71
CA ASN A 73 16.21 -7.78 -16.48
C ASN A 73 17.46 -7.43 -17.28
N ASN A 74 17.28 -6.86 -18.47
CA ASN A 74 18.37 -6.49 -19.36
C ASN A 74 18.91 -5.09 -19.05
N GLU A 75 18.36 -4.36 -18.07
CA GLU A 75 18.78 -2.99 -17.79
C GLU A 75 20.30 -2.92 -17.52
N TRP A 76 20.99 -1.99 -18.19
CA TRP A 76 22.44 -1.79 -18.10
C TRP A 76 23.31 -2.97 -18.55
N GLN A 77 22.74 -4.04 -19.11
CA GLN A 77 23.51 -5.14 -19.68
C GLN A 77 24.21 -4.69 -20.97
N GLN A 78 25.55 -4.66 -20.96
CA GLN A 78 26.36 -4.25 -22.10
C GLN A 78 26.10 -5.12 -23.33
N GLY A 79 25.99 -4.49 -24.50
CA GLY A 79 25.69 -5.19 -25.77
C GLY A 79 24.23 -5.60 -25.95
N VAL A 80 23.40 -5.56 -24.90
CA VAL A 80 21.96 -5.90 -24.95
C VAL A 80 21.10 -4.67 -24.78
N CYS A 81 21.28 -3.95 -23.67
CA CYS A 81 20.57 -2.71 -23.41
C CYS A 81 21.33 -1.53 -24.00
N LEU A 82 20.57 -0.59 -24.57
CA LEU A 82 21.10 0.59 -25.23
C LEU A 82 20.95 1.86 -24.36
N LYS A 83 20.70 1.70 -23.06
CA LYS A 83 20.78 2.82 -22.11
C LYS A 83 22.21 3.38 -22.06
N PRO A 84 22.39 4.71 -21.95
CA PRO A 84 21.36 5.74 -21.73
C PRO A 84 20.73 6.30 -23.01
N LYS A 85 21.11 5.82 -24.21
CA LYS A 85 20.67 6.40 -25.49
C LYS A 85 19.17 6.24 -25.72
N ILE A 86 18.59 5.11 -25.30
CA ILE A 86 17.14 4.86 -25.37
C ILE A 86 16.60 4.40 -24.03
N LYS A 87 15.33 4.65 -23.79
CA LYS A 87 14.62 4.15 -22.60
C LYS A 87 14.33 2.66 -22.74
N CYS A 88 14.23 1.93 -21.63
CA CYS A 88 13.84 0.52 -21.68
C CYS A 88 12.48 0.31 -22.34
N LEU A 89 11.53 1.25 -22.20
CA LEU A 89 10.22 1.20 -22.86
C LEU A 89 10.30 1.23 -24.40
N GLU A 90 11.39 1.75 -24.95
CA GLU A 90 11.62 1.89 -26.39
C GLU A 90 12.68 0.90 -26.92
N CYS A 91 13.21 0.03 -26.06
CA CYS A 91 14.28 -0.89 -26.41
C CYS A 91 13.74 -2.16 -27.09
N THR A 92 14.34 -2.63 -28.16
CA THR A 92 13.91 -3.90 -28.80
C THR A 92 14.24 -5.14 -27.96
N ASN A 93 15.26 -5.05 -27.09
CA ASN A 93 15.69 -6.12 -26.19
C ASN A 93 15.02 -5.98 -24.80
N GLN A 94 13.74 -5.62 -24.76
CA GLN A 94 12.96 -5.52 -23.53
C GLN A 94 12.82 -6.89 -22.85
N SER A 95 13.02 -6.92 -21.53
CA SER A 95 12.74 -8.07 -20.68
C SER A 95 12.22 -7.55 -19.34
N PHE A 96 10.97 -7.10 -19.33
CA PHE A 96 10.37 -6.49 -18.13
C PHE A 96 10.20 -7.50 -17.01
N LYS A 97 10.44 -7.06 -15.78
CA LYS A 97 10.26 -7.88 -14.59
C LYS A 97 8.78 -7.89 -14.20
N PRO A 98 8.13 -9.06 -14.05
CA PRO A 98 6.77 -9.13 -13.55
C PRO A 98 6.69 -8.58 -12.13
N LEU A 99 5.51 -8.10 -11.73
CA LEU A 99 5.25 -7.71 -10.34
C LEU A 99 5.03 -8.98 -9.52
N ASP A 100 6.12 -9.52 -8.97
CA ASP A 100 6.11 -10.71 -8.13
C ASP A 100 6.14 -10.36 -6.63
N HIS A 101 6.07 -11.39 -5.79
CA HIS A 101 6.10 -11.25 -4.34
C HIS A 101 7.36 -10.52 -3.86
N GLN A 102 8.53 -10.80 -4.47
CA GLN A 102 9.78 -10.17 -4.09
C GLN A 102 9.78 -8.68 -4.44
N ALA A 103 9.28 -8.31 -5.62
CA ALA A 103 9.15 -6.92 -6.03
C ALA A 103 8.23 -6.12 -5.08
N ILE A 104 7.13 -6.73 -4.60
CA ILE A 104 6.25 -6.10 -3.60
C ILE A 104 6.97 -6.00 -2.25
N TYR A 105 7.65 -7.05 -1.81
CA TYR A 105 8.43 -7.03 -0.57
C TYR A 105 9.47 -5.90 -0.59
N ASP A 106 10.29 -5.84 -1.65
CA ASP A 106 11.32 -4.82 -1.84
C ASP A 106 10.71 -3.41 -1.84
N HIS A 107 9.55 -3.24 -2.47
CA HIS A 107 8.84 -1.96 -2.46
C HIS A 107 8.39 -1.55 -1.04
N LEU A 108 7.91 -2.49 -0.23
CA LEU A 108 7.38 -2.21 1.11
C LEU A 108 8.47 -1.93 2.16
N ILE A 109 9.70 -2.39 1.93
CA ILE A 109 10.83 -2.13 2.85
C ILE A 109 11.60 -0.83 2.53
N GLY A 110 11.42 -0.28 1.32
CA GLY A 110 12.07 0.95 0.86
C GLY A 110 13.50 0.76 0.34
#